data_AF-A0A7R9M3G9-F1
#
_entry.id   AF-A0A7R9M3G9-F1
#
_cell.length_a   1.000
_cell.length_b   1.000
_cell.length_c   1.000
_cell.angle_alpha   90.00
_cell.angle_beta   90.00
_cell.angle_gamma   90.00
#
_symmetry.space_group_name_H-M   'P 1'
#
loop_
_entity.id
_entity.type
_entity.pdbx_description
1 polymer ?
#
loop_
_entity_poly.entity_id
_entity_poly.type
_entity_poly.pdbx_seq_one_letter_code
_entity_poly.pdbx_strand_id
1 'polypeptide(L)'
;AYFVIMAEYGFKWDLLFGLRKDWDSKGVNDLEDSYGQEWTYKARKQVEYTCHTAYFVSIVVVQWADLIICKTRRNSVIQQGMRFSWWFIALPFSLLIFIYDEVRRFLIRQYPGGWVERETYY
;
A
#
# COMPACT_ATOMS: atom_id res chain seq x y z
N ALA A 1 -2.58 -1.55 4.05
CA ALA A 1 -3.55 -0.84 4.92
C ALA A 1 -4.53 -1.82 5.56
N TYR A 2 -5.31 -2.57 4.78
CA TYR A 2 -6.37 -3.47 5.29
C TYR A 2 -5.93 -4.45 6.39
N PHE A 3 -4.93 -5.31 6.12
CA PHE A 3 -4.47 -6.31 7.09
C PHE A 3 -3.87 -5.71 8.37
N VAL A 4 -3.23 -4.54 8.27
CA VAL A 4 -2.63 -3.86 9.42
C VAL A 4 -3.72 -3.37 10.36
N ILE A 5 -4.73 -2.71 9.82
CA ILE A 5 -5.86 -2.20 10.60
C ILE A 5 -6.65 -3.35 11.22
N MET A 6 -6.94 -4.40 10.45
CA MET A 6 -7.64 -5.58 11.00
C MET A 6 -6.84 -6.25 12.13
N ALA A 7 -5.52 -6.36 12.00
CA ALA A 7 -4.67 -6.94 13.04
C ALA A 7 -4.61 -6.07 14.32
N GLU A 8 -4.63 -4.74 14.18
CA GLU A 8 -4.71 -3.81 15.33
C GLU A 8 -6.02 -3.98 16.11
N TYR A 9 -7.12 -4.32 15.43
CA TYR A 9 -8.41 -4.61 16.05
C TYR A 9 -8.60 -6.09 16.45
N GLY A 10 -7.54 -6.91 16.43
CA GLY A 10 -7.60 -8.30 16.90
C GLY A 10 -7.92 -9.36 15.85
N PHE A 11 -8.20 -8.95 14.61
CA PHE A 11 -8.43 -9.87 13.49
C PHE A 11 -7.12 -10.14 12.74
N LYS A 12 -6.38 -11.16 13.20
CA LYS A 12 -5.14 -11.60 12.55
C LYS A 12 -5.43 -12.23 11.17
N TRP A 13 -4.39 -12.30 10.33
CA TRP A 13 -4.52 -12.86 8.97
C TRP A 13 -5.08 -14.29 8.96
N ASP A 14 -4.76 -15.11 9.97
CA ASP A 14 -5.16 -16.52 10.01
C ASP A 14 -6.67 -16.67 10.23
N LEU A 15 -7.23 -15.81 11.08
CA LEU A 15 -8.66 -15.80 11.41
C LEU A 15 -9.51 -15.15 10.32
N LEU A 16 -8.92 -14.26 9.51
CA LEU A 16 -9.65 -13.56 8.43
C LEU A 16 -10.08 -14.49 7.29
N PHE A 17 -9.39 -15.61 7.09
CA PHE A 17 -9.75 -16.57 6.04
C PHE A 17 -10.99 -17.37 6.44
N GLY A 18 -12.06 -17.25 5.64
CA GLY A 18 -13.32 -17.98 5.86
C GLY A 18 -14.34 -17.24 6.75
N LEU A 19 -13.93 -16.18 7.45
CA LEU A 19 -14.76 -15.41 8.38
C LEU A 19 -15.92 -14.64 7.72
N ARG A 20 -15.91 -14.50 6.39
CA ARG A 20 -16.85 -13.63 5.66
C ARG A 20 -18.32 -13.97 5.91
N LYS A 21 -18.67 -15.26 6.00
CA LYS A 21 -20.06 -15.69 6.22
C LYS A 21 -20.57 -15.22 7.58
N ASP A 22 -19.75 -15.38 8.62
CA ASP A 22 -20.11 -15.01 9.99
C ASP A 22 -19.98 -13.48 10.19
N TRP A 23 -19.05 -12.85 9.48
CA TRP A 23 -18.85 -11.40 9.44
C TRP A 23 -20.06 -10.64 8.86
N ASP A 24 -20.63 -11.14 7.76
CA ASP A 24 -21.79 -10.52 7.09
C ASP A 24 -23.13 -10.91 7.74
N SER A 25 -23.17 -11.94 8.59
CA SER A 25 -24.37 -12.35 9.31
C SER A 25 -24.77 -11.34 10.39
N LYS A 26 -25.96 -10.76 10.26
CA LYS A 26 -26.55 -9.83 11.26
C LYS A 26 -27.02 -10.53 12.53
N GLY A 27 -27.19 -11.85 12.49
CA GLY A 27 -27.65 -12.65 13.62
C GLY A 27 -26.56 -12.99 14.62
N VAL A 28 -25.29 -12.92 14.20
CA VAL A 28 -24.11 -13.19 15.04
C VAL A 28 -23.71 -11.89 15.72
N ASN A 29 -23.70 -11.85 17.05
CA ASN A 29 -23.29 -10.68 17.83
C ASN A 29 -22.12 -10.96 18.79
N ASP A 30 -21.62 -12.18 18.71
CA ASP A 30 -20.68 -12.87 19.59
C ASP A 30 -19.49 -13.41 18.77
N LEU A 31 -19.11 -12.71 17.69
CA LEU A 31 -17.98 -13.15 16.87
C LEU A 31 -16.68 -12.96 17.65
N GLU A 32 -15.99 -14.05 17.95
CA GLU A 32 -14.72 -14.05 18.66
C GLU A 32 -13.55 -13.61 17.75
N ASP A 33 -12.66 -12.75 18.27
CA ASP A 33 -11.42 -12.37 17.61
C ASP A 33 -10.22 -13.27 18.01
N SER A 34 -9.01 -12.95 17.55
CA SER A 34 -7.82 -13.74 17.89
C SER A 34 -7.33 -13.56 19.34
N TYR A 35 -7.95 -12.67 20.11
CA TYR A 35 -7.63 -12.36 21.51
C TYR A 35 -8.75 -12.82 22.46
N GLY A 36 -9.82 -13.43 21.96
CA GLY A 36 -10.95 -13.90 22.75
C GLY A 36 -11.99 -12.83 23.09
N GLN A 37 -12.03 -11.71 22.35
CA GLN A 37 -13.05 -10.68 22.52
C GLN A 37 -14.25 -10.94 21.60
N GLU A 38 -15.46 -10.71 22.11
CA GLU A 38 -16.70 -10.85 21.34
C GLU A 38 -17.07 -9.54 20.64
N TRP A 39 -17.37 -9.64 19.34
CA TRP A 39 -17.68 -8.48 18.49
C TRP A 39 -19.12 -8.49 17.96
N THR A 40 -19.86 -7.43 18.31
CA THR A 40 -21.21 -7.19 17.76
C THR A 40 -21.17 -6.85 16.28
N TYR A 41 -22.26 -7.12 15.54
CA TYR A 41 -22.34 -6.81 14.10
C TYR A 41 -22.02 -5.34 13.77
N LYS A 42 -22.53 -4.39 14.59
CA LYS A 42 -22.27 -2.95 14.38
C LYS A 42 -20.80 -2.60 14.55
N ALA A 43 -20.15 -3.12 15.58
CA ALA A 43 -18.73 -2.86 15.85
C ALA A 43 -17.84 -3.41 14.72
N ARG A 44 -18.12 -4.63 14.25
CA ARG A 44 -17.41 -5.24 13.11
C ARG A 44 -17.52 -4.40 11.84
N LYS A 45 -18.75 -3.94 11.52
CA LYS A 45 -18.97 -3.08 10.35
C LYS A 45 -18.27 -1.72 10.47
N GLN A 46 -18.14 -1.16 11.68
CA GLN A 46 -17.35 0.05 11.87
C GLN A 46 -15.86 -0.17 11.54
N VAL A 47 -15.26 -1.28 11.97
CA VAL A 47 -13.88 -1.64 11.62
C VAL A 47 -13.74 -1.84 10.11
N GLU A 48 -14.71 -2.50 9.49
CA GLU A 48 -14.74 -2.69 8.04
C GLU A 48 -14.76 -1.34 7.29
N TYR A 49 -15.62 -0.40 7.70
CA TYR A 49 -15.67 0.93 7.10
C TYR A 49 -14.36 1.71 7.28
N THR A 50 -13.72 1.61 8.45
CA THR A 50 -12.37 2.19 8.67
C THR A 50 -11.34 1.57 7.72
N CYS A 51 -11.42 0.27 7.45
CA CYS A 51 -10.53 -0.38 6.48
C CYS A 51 -10.77 0.12 5.05
N HIS A 52 -12.03 0.31 4.65
CA HIS A 52 -12.39 0.85 3.33
C HIS A 52 -11.87 2.28 3.14
N THR A 53 -12.04 3.15 4.14
CA THR A 53 -11.53 4.54 4.07
C THR A 53 -10.02 4.57 4.04
N ALA A 54 -9.33 3.77 4.86
CA ALA A 54 -7.88 3.68 4.84
C ALA A 54 -7.33 3.11 3.53
N TYR A 55 -8.02 2.15 2.91
CA TYR A 55 -7.67 1.64 1.59
C TYR A 55 -7.79 2.74 0.53
N PHE A 56 -8.90 3.49 0.54
CA PHE A 56 -9.08 4.65 -0.35
C PHE A 56 -7.98 5.70 -0.17
N VAL A 57 -7.66 6.08 1.08
CA VAL A 57 -6.57 7.02 1.38
C VAL A 57 -5.23 6.49 0.86
N SER A 58 -4.96 5.19 1.00
CA SER A 58 -3.73 4.58 0.48
C SER A 58 -3.63 4.68 -1.05
N ILE A 59 -4.73 4.47 -1.78
CA ILE A 59 -4.79 4.66 -3.22
C ILE A 59 -4.50 6.12 -3.58
N VAL A 60 -5.16 7.06 -2.91
CA VAL A 60 -4.94 8.50 -3.15
C VAL A 60 -3.47 8.86 -2.97
N VAL A 61 -2.82 8.42 -1.88
CA VAL A 61 -1.39 8.67 -1.64
C VAL A 61 -0.52 8.11 -2.76
N VAL A 62 -0.78 6.88 -3.23
CA VAL A 62 -0.05 6.28 -4.36
C VAL A 62 -0.23 7.10 -5.64
N GLN A 63 -1.45 7.55 -5.94
CA GLN A 63 -1.74 8.38 -7.12
C GLN A 63 -1.03 9.74 -7.06
N TRP A 64 -0.98 10.39 -5.89
CA TRP A 64 -0.22 11.62 -5.70
C TRP A 64 1.29 11.39 -5.86
N ALA A 65 1.81 10.26 -5.40
CA ALA A 65 3.21 9.89 -5.62
C ALA A 65 3.51 9.69 -7.11
N ASP A 66 2.69 8.93 -7.83
CA ASP A 66 2.82 8.73 -9.28
C ASP A 66 2.73 10.04 -10.07
N LEU A 67 1.84 10.96 -9.67
CA LEU A 67 1.73 12.29 -10.26
C LEU A 67 3.02 13.11 -10.07
N ILE A 68 3.62 13.06 -8.88
CA ILE A 68 4.90 13.72 -8.59
C ILE A 68 6.01 13.10 -9.43
N ILE A 69 6.12 11.77 -9.48
CA ILE A 69 7.13 11.06 -10.28
C ILE A 69 6.99 11.40 -11.78
N CYS A 70 5.76 11.39 -12.30
CA CYS A 70 5.49 11.79 -13.68
C CYS A 70 5.86 13.26 -13.95
N LYS A 71 5.63 14.16 -12.98
CA LYS A 71 6.02 15.58 -13.06
C LYS A 71 7.54 15.74 -13.04
N THR A 72 8.22 14.95 -12.21
CA THR A 72 9.68 14.92 -12.05
C THR A 72 10.42 14.27 -13.23
N ARG A 73 9.75 13.44 -14.04
CA ARG A 73 10.33 12.91 -15.29
C ARG A 73 10.51 13.98 -16.37
N ARG A 74 9.78 15.11 -16.31
CA ARG A 74 9.90 16.21 -17.28
C ARG A 74 10.81 17.37 -16.84
N ASN A 75 10.95 17.65 -15.54
CA ASN A 75 11.85 18.68 -15.01
C ASN A 75 12.65 18.16 -13.81
N SER A 76 13.95 18.46 -13.77
CA SER A 76 14.89 18.00 -12.75
C SER A 76 14.49 18.49 -11.33
N VAL A 77 14.43 17.56 -10.36
CA VAL A 77 14.15 17.82 -8.93
C VAL A 77 15.02 18.93 -8.35
N ILE A 78 16.24 19.05 -8.86
CA ILE A 78 17.26 19.98 -8.38
C ILE A 78 16.92 21.44 -8.74
N GLN A 79 16.17 21.68 -9.82
CA GLN A 79 15.82 23.03 -10.26
C GLN A 79 14.55 23.57 -9.59
N GLN A 80 13.74 22.70 -8.98
CA GLN A 80 12.37 23.05 -8.57
C GLN A 80 12.18 23.19 -7.04
N GLY A 81 13.17 22.81 -6.23
CA GLY A 81 13.20 23.10 -4.78
C GLY A 81 11.92 22.67 -4.03
N MET A 82 11.71 21.37 -3.85
CA MET A 82 10.57 20.87 -3.07
C MET A 82 10.78 21.09 -1.56
N ARG A 83 9.76 21.66 -0.89
CA ARG A 83 9.73 21.87 0.57
C ARG A 83 9.97 20.57 1.35
N PHE A 84 10.84 20.63 2.36
CA PHE A 84 11.32 19.51 3.18
C PHE A 84 10.22 18.66 3.84
N SER A 85 9.03 19.24 4.11
CA SER A 85 7.91 18.51 4.72
C SER A 85 7.35 17.38 3.83
N TRP A 86 7.43 17.53 2.50
CA TRP A 86 6.96 16.51 1.55
C TRP A 86 7.93 15.33 1.41
N TRP A 87 9.18 15.49 1.87
CA TRP A 87 10.20 14.45 1.73
C TRP A 87 9.92 13.24 2.63
N PHE A 88 9.34 13.40 3.82
CA PHE A 88 9.18 12.25 4.74
C PHE A 88 8.27 11.14 4.21
N ILE A 89 7.19 11.49 3.50
CA ILE A 89 6.31 10.52 2.84
C ILE A 89 6.91 10.02 1.52
N ALA A 90 7.60 10.89 0.78
CA ALA A 90 8.19 10.54 -0.50
C ALA A 90 9.49 9.73 -0.37
N LEU A 91 10.22 9.81 0.75
CA LEU A 91 11.54 9.22 0.93
C LEU A 91 11.56 7.69 0.79
N PRO A 92 10.72 6.90 1.50
CA PRO A 92 10.76 5.45 1.34
C PRO A 92 10.37 5.00 -0.07
N PHE A 93 9.38 5.68 -0.69
CA PHE A 93 8.95 5.38 -2.05
C PHE A 93 9.99 5.81 -3.10
N SER A 94 10.61 6.98 -2.93
CA SER A 94 11.67 7.50 -3.80
C SER A 94 12.93 6.66 -3.71
N LEU A 95 13.30 6.16 -2.52
CA LEU A 95 14.43 5.25 -2.34
C LEU A 95 14.18 3.93 -3.11
N LEU A 96 12.97 3.38 -3.00
CA LEU A 96 12.60 2.13 -3.68
C LEU A 96 12.64 2.29 -5.21
N ILE A 97 12.08 3.38 -5.73
CA ILE A 97 12.12 3.70 -7.16
C ILE A 97 13.55 3.95 -7.64
N PHE A 98 14.36 4.67 -6.85
CA PHE A 98 15.76 4.90 -7.18
C PHE A 98 16.54 3.58 -7.25
N ILE A 99 16.36 2.69 -6.26
CA ILE A 99 16.97 1.36 -6.26
C ILE A 99 16.50 0.56 -7.48
N TYR A 100 15.21 0.58 -7.80
CA TYR A 100 14.67 -0.12 -8.98
C TYR A 100 15.26 0.40 -10.30
N ASP A 101 15.31 1.73 -10.49
CA ASP A 101 15.88 2.34 -11.69
C ASP A 101 17.37 2.06 -11.83
N GLU A 102 18.11 2.10 -10.72
CA GLU A 102 19.56 1.89 -10.72
C GLU A 102 19.93 0.42 -10.89
N VAL A 103 19.16 -0.51 -10.30
CA VAL A 103 19.28 -1.95 -10.58
C VAL A 103 18.95 -2.25 -12.04
N ARG A 104 17.89 -1.65 -12.60
CA ARG A 104 17.58 -1.79 -14.04
C ARG A 104 18.73 -1.29 -14.91
N ARG A 105 19.25 -0.10 -14.64
CA ARG A 105 20.42 0.46 -15.37
C ARG A 105 21.66 -0.39 -15.20
N PHE A 106 21.89 -0.94 -14.00
CA PHE A 106 23.01 -1.84 -13.72
C PHE A 106 22.90 -3.14 -14.53
N LEU A 107 21.73 -3.76 -14.56
CA LEU A 107 21.47 -4.98 -15.34
C LEU A 107 21.64 -4.76 -16.85
N ILE A 108 21.20 -3.62 -17.39
CA ILE A 108 21.41 -3.27 -18.81
C ILE A 108 22.91 -3.06 -19.11
N ARG A 109 23.67 -2.44 -18.20
CA ARG A 109 25.12 -2.25 -18.36
C ARG A 109 25.91 -3.57 -18.29
N GLN A 110 25.47 -4.52 -17.48
CA GLN A 110 26.13 -5.81 -17.32
C GLN A 110 25.75 -6.81 -18.42
N TYR A 111 24.54 -6.71 -18.99
CA TYR A 111 24.03 -7.61 -20.02
C TYR A 111 23.45 -6.86 -21.23
N PRO A 112 24.30 -6.24 -22.08
CA PRO A 112 23.85 -5.63 -23.33
C PRO A 112 23.23 -6.71 -24.24
N GLY A 113 21.98 -6.51 -24.66
CA GLY A 113 21.20 -7.43 -25.51
C GLY A 113 20.32 -8.45 -24.76
N GLY A 114 20.21 -8.36 -23.44
CA GLY A 114 19.40 -9.27 -22.62
C GLY A 114 17.89 -9.09 -22.79
N TRP A 115 17.11 -10.09 -22.32
CA TRP A 115 15.64 -10.08 -22.36
C TRP A 115 15.03 -8.82 -21.70
N VAL A 116 15.69 -8.30 -20.65
CA VAL A 116 15.31 -7.05 -19.95
C VAL A 116 15.36 -5.83 -20.87
N GLU A 117 16.34 -5.73 -21.76
CA GLU A 117 16.45 -4.60 -22.71
C GLU A 117 15.37 -4.67 -23.79
N ARG A 118 14.95 -5.87 -24.23
CA ARG A 118 13.89 -6.02 -25.24
C ARG A 118 12.49 -5.77 -24.69
N GLU A 119 12.23 -6.07 -23.43
CA GLU A 119 10.89 -5.93 -22.82
C GLU A 119 10.69 -4.57 -22.10
N THR A 120 11.75 -3.96 -21.56
CA THR A 120 11.61 -2.73 -20.75
C THR A 120 11.97 -1.44 -21.50
N TYR A 121 12.41 -1.54 -22.75
CA TYR A 121 12.73 -0.39 -23.60
C TYR A 121 11.55 -0.05 -24.51
N TYR A 122 10.60 0.69 -23.95
CA TYR A 122 9.55 1.43 -24.67
C TYR A 122 9.73 2.93 -24.45
#